data_AF-A0A3S7KMW8-F1
#
_entry.id   AF-A0A3S7KMW8-F1
#
_cell.length_a   1.000
_cell.length_b   1.000
_cell.length_c   1.000
_cell.angle_alpha   90.00
_cell.angle_beta   90.00
_cell.angle_gamma   90.00
#
_symmetry.space_group_name_H-M   'P 1'
#
loop_
_entity.id
_entity.type
_entity.pdbx_description
1 polymer ?
#
loop_
_entity_poly.entity_id
_entity_poly.type
_entity_poly.pdbx_seq_one_letter_code
_entity_poly.pdbx_strand_id
1 'polypeptide(L)'
;MKILVAYKRVVDYNVRIQVKPDGSGVVTDGVKLSPNPFDEIALEEALRLRDKGIATEVVVATIAPADAQAHLRNGLAMGANRAIHVVTDQAIQPLTAARTLLKLVEKEQPDLVILGKQAIDDDANQTGQMLATLWGRPQATFASKLDIADGKATVTREVDAGLETLEVDLPAVVTTDLRLNEPRFIKLPDIMKAKAKPLETLQLADLGVEAADTFKTTQYAAPSKRSKGVMVKDAAELVAALKQKGLL
;
A
#
# COMPACT_ATOMS: atom_id res chain seq x y z
N MET A 1 20.45 -1.17 -9.21
CA MET A 1 19.91 -1.79 -7.96
C MET A 1 18.60 -2.52 -8.24
N LYS A 2 18.28 -3.55 -7.45
CA LYS A 2 16.99 -4.28 -7.52
C LYS A 2 16.01 -3.69 -6.51
N ILE A 3 14.77 -3.40 -6.95
CA ILE A 3 13.71 -2.88 -6.09
C ILE A 3 12.57 -3.89 -6.00
N LEU A 4 12.13 -4.20 -4.78
CA LEU A 4 10.91 -4.97 -4.50
C LEU A 4 9.79 -3.99 -4.12
N VAL A 5 8.62 -4.10 -4.76
CA VAL A 5 7.46 -3.26 -4.47
C VAL A 5 6.31 -4.13 -3.97
N ALA A 6 5.80 -3.86 -2.77
CA ALA A 6 4.59 -4.49 -2.27
C ALA A 6 3.35 -3.86 -2.93
N TYR A 7 2.39 -4.68 -3.36
CA TYR A 7 1.27 -4.25 -4.19
C TYR A 7 -0.01 -4.99 -3.79
N LYS A 8 -0.83 -4.37 -2.95
CA LYS A 8 -2.04 -4.95 -2.38
C LYS A 8 -3.26 -4.63 -3.25
N ARG A 9 -4.10 -5.65 -3.47
CA ARG A 9 -5.46 -5.48 -3.99
C ARG A 9 -6.40 -5.11 -2.85
N VAL A 10 -7.19 -4.06 -3.06
CA VAL A 10 -8.17 -3.54 -2.09
C VAL A 10 -9.50 -3.24 -2.81
N VAL A 11 -10.55 -2.92 -2.04
CA VAL A 11 -11.75 -2.31 -2.60
C VAL A 11 -11.40 -0.94 -3.17
N ASP A 12 -11.89 -0.63 -4.38
CA ASP A 12 -11.60 0.66 -5.03
C ASP A 12 -12.06 1.82 -4.16
N TYR A 13 -11.21 2.84 -4.00
CA TYR A 13 -11.45 3.97 -3.11
C TYR A 13 -12.71 4.80 -3.45
N ASN A 14 -13.25 4.66 -4.66
CA ASN A 14 -14.52 5.30 -5.06
C ASN A 14 -15.76 4.50 -4.63
N VAL A 15 -15.58 3.27 -4.14
CA VAL A 15 -16.68 2.42 -3.69
C VAL A 15 -17.08 2.80 -2.28
N ARG A 16 -18.37 3.05 -2.09
CA ARG A 16 -18.96 3.12 -0.76
C ARG A 16 -19.17 1.72 -0.20
N ILE A 17 -18.30 1.30 0.71
CA ILE A 17 -18.40 -0.01 1.36
C ILE A 17 -19.68 -0.15 2.20
N GLN A 18 -20.12 -1.39 2.36
CA GLN A 18 -21.21 -1.76 3.24
C GLN A 18 -20.75 -2.88 4.16
N VAL A 19 -21.13 -2.80 5.43
CA VAL A 19 -20.93 -3.89 6.38
C VAL A 19 -21.98 -4.96 6.09
N LYS A 20 -21.57 -6.23 6.11
CA LYS A 20 -22.48 -7.36 5.94
C LYS A 20 -23.56 -7.35 7.04
N PRO A 21 -24.82 -7.73 6.74
CA PRO A 21 -25.89 -7.73 7.75
C PRO A 21 -25.60 -8.61 8.97
N ASP A 22 -24.79 -9.66 8.81
CA ASP A 22 -24.37 -10.57 9.88
C ASP A 22 -23.18 -10.06 10.71
N GLY A 23 -22.61 -8.89 10.37
CA GLY A 23 -21.46 -8.31 11.07
C GLY A 23 -20.15 -9.08 10.88
N SER A 24 -20.07 -10.01 9.91
CA SER A 24 -18.87 -10.84 9.68
C SER A 24 -17.75 -10.13 8.92
N GLY A 25 -18.06 -9.01 8.26
CA GLY A 25 -17.11 -8.29 7.41
C GLY A 25 -17.75 -7.18 6.58
N VAL A 26 -17.02 -6.74 5.57
CA VAL A 26 -17.53 -5.84 4.52
C VAL A 26 -17.93 -6.63 3.27
N VAL A 27 -18.87 -6.10 2.50
CA VAL A 27 -19.29 -6.69 1.22
C VAL A 27 -18.20 -6.45 0.18
N THR A 28 -17.63 -7.53 -0.35
CA THR A 28 -16.62 -7.53 -1.42
C THR A 28 -17.14 -8.12 -2.74
N ASP A 29 -18.22 -8.89 -2.68
CA ASP A 29 -18.79 -9.56 -3.85
C ASP A 29 -19.45 -8.55 -4.80
N GLY A 30 -19.12 -8.63 -6.08
CA GLY A 30 -19.62 -7.70 -7.10
C GLY A 30 -19.09 -6.27 -6.95
N VAL A 31 -18.16 -6.03 -6.02
CA VAL A 31 -17.52 -4.74 -5.80
C VAL A 31 -16.26 -4.62 -6.65
N LYS A 32 -16.04 -3.43 -7.22
CA LYS A 32 -14.80 -3.15 -7.95
C LYS A 32 -13.60 -3.18 -7.00
N LEU A 33 -12.65 -4.06 -7.30
CA LEU A 33 -11.35 -4.11 -6.63
C LEU A 33 -10.30 -3.41 -7.49
N SER A 34 -9.37 -2.72 -6.86
CA SER A 34 -8.25 -2.04 -7.51
C SER A 34 -6.95 -2.25 -6.73
N PRO A 35 -5.79 -1.91 -7.31
CA PRO A 35 -4.59 -1.68 -6.52
C PRO A 35 -4.83 -0.62 -5.44
N ASN A 36 -4.15 -0.77 -4.31
CA ASN A 36 -4.11 0.25 -3.28
C ASN A 36 -3.42 1.52 -3.81
N PRO A 37 -4.02 2.73 -3.66
CA PRO A 37 -3.45 3.95 -4.23
C PRO A 37 -2.01 4.24 -3.79
N PHE A 38 -1.68 3.97 -2.53
CA PHE A 38 -0.31 4.17 -2.03
C PHE A 38 0.71 3.22 -2.68
N ASP A 39 0.28 2.02 -3.06
CA ASP A 39 1.14 1.04 -3.71
C ASP A 39 1.37 1.40 -5.19
N GLU A 40 0.43 2.10 -5.84
CA GLU A 40 0.65 2.68 -7.17
C GLU A 40 1.71 3.78 -7.14
N ILE A 41 1.73 4.61 -6.09
CA ILE A 41 2.78 5.61 -5.84
C ILE A 41 4.13 4.93 -5.60
N ALA A 42 4.15 3.86 -4.81
CA ALA A 42 5.35 3.06 -4.55
C ALA A 42 5.93 2.46 -5.84
N LEU A 43 5.07 1.90 -6.68
CA LEU A 43 5.48 1.35 -7.96
C LEU A 43 5.98 2.44 -8.91
N GLU A 44 5.26 3.57 -9.03
CA GLU A 44 5.71 4.68 -9.86
C GLU A 44 7.10 5.17 -9.46
N GLU A 45 7.38 5.30 -8.16
CA GLU A 45 8.70 5.75 -7.70
C GLU A 45 9.80 4.75 -8.09
N ALA A 46 9.55 3.45 -7.89
CA ALA A 46 10.49 2.40 -8.33
C ALA A 46 10.75 2.47 -9.85
N LEU A 47 9.71 2.74 -10.65
CA LEU A 47 9.84 2.89 -12.09
C LEU A 47 10.61 4.16 -12.46
N ARG A 48 10.40 5.29 -11.78
CA ARG A 48 11.17 6.52 -11.98
C ARG A 48 12.65 6.32 -11.66
N LEU A 49 12.97 5.61 -10.59
CA LEU A 49 14.36 5.25 -10.26
C LEU A 49 14.99 4.38 -11.35
N ARG A 50 14.22 3.46 -11.93
CA ARG A 50 14.68 2.65 -13.06
C ARG A 50 14.85 3.48 -14.33
N ASP A 51 13.91 4.37 -14.63
CA ASP A 51 13.95 5.25 -15.81
C ASP A 51 15.15 6.25 -15.71
N LYS A 52 15.59 6.59 -14.50
CA LYS A 52 16.83 7.35 -14.21
C LYS A 52 18.12 6.50 -14.28
N GLY A 53 18.03 5.19 -14.53
CA GLY A 53 19.18 4.28 -14.56
C GLY A 53 19.73 3.87 -13.19
N ILE A 54 19.05 4.23 -12.09
CA ILE A 54 19.47 3.88 -10.72
C ILE A 54 19.07 2.43 -10.42
N ALA A 55 17.84 2.07 -10.77
CA ALA A 55 17.36 0.70 -10.68
C ALA A 55 17.53 -0.05 -12.00
N THR A 56 17.83 -1.34 -11.92
CA THR A 56 17.98 -2.25 -13.08
C THR A 56 16.80 -3.20 -13.19
N GLU A 57 16.14 -3.49 -12.06
CA GLU A 57 15.00 -4.40 -11.99
C GLU A 57 14.00 -3.92 -10.93
N VAL A 58 12.72 -3.88 -11.31
CA VAL A 58 11.59 -3.63 -10.42
C VAL A 58 10.71 -4.88 -10.38
N VAL A 59 10.59 -5.49 -9.21
CA VAL A 59 9.76 -6.68 -8.96
C VAL A 59 8.55 -6.24 -8.15
N VAL A 60 7.35 -6.52 -8.65
CA VAL A 60 6.11 -6.24 -7.92
C VAL A 60 5.59 -7.51 -7.24
N ALA A 61 5.21 -7.44 -5.98
CA ALA A 61 4.76 -8.60 -5.22
C ALA A 61 3.41 -8.36 -4.54
N THR A 62 2.51 -9.35 -4.62
CA THR A 62 1.22 -9.35 -3.93
C THR A 62 1.06 -10.63 -3.11
N ILE A 63 0.32 -10.51 -2.00
CA ILE A 63 -0.14 -11.64 -1.17
C ILE A 63 -1.66 -11.61 -1.23
N ALA A 64 -2.27 -12.53 -1.99
CA ALA A 64 -3.70 -12.46 -2.28
C ALA A 64 -4.24 -13.78 -2.85
N PRO A 65 -5.57 -13.96 -2.90
CA PRO A 65 -6.20 -15.08 -3.61
C PRO A 65 -5.80 -15.16 -5.08
N ALA A 66 -6.01 -16.32 -5.69
CA ALA A 66 -5.57 -16.61 -7.07
C ALA A 66 -6.11 -15.61 -8.11
N ASP A 67 -7.33 -15.11 -7.90
CA ASP A 67 -8.00 -14.17 -8.81
C ASP A 67 -7.39 -12.74 -8.80
N ALA A 68 -6.51 -12.43 -7.83
CA ALA A 68 -5.77 -11.16 -7.77
C ALA A 68 -4.69 -11.02 -8.85
N GLN A 69 -4.40 -12.09 -9.61
CA GLN A 69 -3.44 -12.06 -10.70
C GLN A 69 -3.75 -10.97 -11.72
N ALA A 70 -5.04 -10.67 -11.97
CA ALA A 70 -5.45 -9.59 -12.87
C ALA A 70 -5.00 -8.20 -12.37
N HIS A 71 -5.08 -7.94 -11.07
CA HIS A 71 -4.61 -6.70 -10.45
C HIS A 71 -3.09 -6.58 -10.49
N LEU A 72 -2.38 -7.69 -10.27
CA LEU A 72 -0.92 -7.73 -10.37
C LEU A 72 -0.43 -7.43 -11.81
N ARG A 73 -1.21 -7.82 -12.83
CA ARG A 73 -0.94 -7.49 -14.23
C ARG A 73 -1.01 -5.98 -14.49
N ASN A 74 -1.74 -5.20 -13.70
CA ASN A 74 -1.69 -3.74 -13.79
C ASN A 74 -0.31 -3.22 -13.42
N GLY A 75 0.32 -3.71 -12.35
CA GLY A 75 1.68 -3.31 -11.99
C GLY A 75 2.72 -3.69 -13.06
N LEU A 76 2.56 -4.86 -13.67
CA LEU A 76 3.34 -5.26 -14.85
C LEU A 76 3.12 -4.33 -16.04
N ALA A 77 1.88 -3.88 -16.26
CA ALA A 77 1.53 -2.97 -17.34
C ALA A 77 2.02 -1.53 -17.09
N MET A 78 2.03 -1.06 -15.84
CA MET A 78 2.66 0.22 -15.46
C MET A 78 4.15 0.22 -15.80
N GLY A 79 4.82 -0.92 -15.59
CA GLY A 79 6.18 -1.05 -16.08
C GLY A 79 7.05 -2.06 -15.35
N ALA A 80 6.61 -2.69 -14.26
CA ALA A 80 7.43 -3.64 -13.49
C ALA A 80 8.07 -4.71 -14.41
N ASN A 81 9.29 -5.14 -14.09
CA ASN A 81 10.03 -6.10 -14.91
C ASN A 81 9.38 -7.49 -14.84
N ARG A 82 9.00 -7.90 -13.63
CA ARG A 82 8.26 -9.14 -13.35
C ARG A 82 7.46 -9.01 -12.07
N ALA A 83 6.65 -10.03 -11.80
CA ALA A 83 5.81 -10.08 -10.62
C ALA A 83 5.96 -11.39 -9.84
N ILE A 84 5.68 -11.32 -8.54
CA ILE A 84 5.57 -12.48 -7.65
C ILE A 84 4.17 -12.46 -7.02
N HIS A 85 3.43 -13.54 -7.16
CA HIS A 85 2.14 -13.74 -6.54
C HIS A 85 2.26 -14.81 -5.46
N VAL A 86 2.19 -14.38 -4.20
CA VAL A 86 2.04 -15.29 -3.07
C VAL A 86 0.55 -15.57 -2.89
N VAL A 87 0.14 -16.79 -3.25
CA VAL A 87 -1.26 -17.21 -3.27
C VAL A 87 -1.69 -17.69 -1.89
N THR A 88 -2.83 -17.17 -1.45
CA THR A 88 -3.51 -17.59 -0.21
C THR A 88 -4.93 -17.04 -0.20
N ASP A 89 -5.87 -17.85 0.29
CA ASP A 89 -7.25 -17.42 0.57
C ASP A 89 -7.43 -16.94 2.03
N GLN A 90 -6.35 -17.00 2.82
CA GLN A 90 -6.36 -16.55 4.21
C GLN A 90 -6.40 -15.01 4.27
N ALA A 91 -7.10 -14.48 5.27
CA ALA A 91 -7.00 -13.06 5.61
C ALA A 91 -5.59 -12.78 6.17
N ILE A 92 -4.90 -11.78 5.64
CA ILE A 92 -3.51 -11.50 5.98
C ILE A 92 -3.42 -10.25 6.86
N GLN A 93 -2.91 -10.42 8.08
CA GLN A 93 -2.58 -9.32 8.96
C GLN A 93 -1.21 -8.71 8.64
N PRO A 94 -0.93 -7.45 9.04
CA PRO A 94 0.33 -6.77 8.73
C PRO A 94 1.60 -7.56 9.11
N LEU A 95 1.59 -8.28 10.23
CA LEU A 95 2.74 -9.09 10.65
C LEU A 95 2.97 -10.30 9.73
N THR A 96 1.91 -11.01 9.34
CA THR A 96 1.98 -12.12 8.37
C THR A 96 2.44 -11.59 7.00
N ALA A 97 1.96 -10.42 6.57
CA ALA A 97 2.43 -9.76 5.36
C ALA A 97 3.93 -9.40 5.44
N ALA A 98 4.38 -8.81 6.54
CA ALA A 98 5.78 -8.43 6.74
C ALA A 98 6.72 -9.66 6.77
N ARG A 99 6.32 -10.76 7.42
CA ARG A 99 7.09 -12.03 7.41
C ARG A 99 7.16 -12.65 6.01
N THR A 100 6.06 -12.58 5.26
CA THR A 100 6.01 -13.06 3.87
C THR A 100 6.92 -12.22 2.97
N LEU A 101 6.85 -10.89 3.10
CA LEU A 101 7.74 -9.98 2.39
C LEU A 101 9.21 -10.21 2.77
N LEU A 102 9.52 -10.53 4.02
CA LEU A 102 10.87 -10.92 4.43
C LEU A 102 11.35 -12.16 3.67
N LYS A 103 10.51 -13.18 3.47
CA LYS A 103 10.87 -14.35 2.63
C LYS A 103 11.13 -13.97 1.18
N LEU A 104 10.37 -13.02 0.64
CA LEU A 104 10.65 -12.50 -0.70
C LEU A 104 11.95 -11.69 -0.73
N VAL A 105 12.25 -10.92 0.31
CA VAL A 105 13.53 -10.20 0.45
C VAL A 105 14.71 -11.17 0.54
N GLU A 106 14.61 -12.25 1.32
CA GLU A 106 15.63 -13.30 1.42
C GLU A 106 15.88 -13.98 0.06
N LYS A 107 14.82 -14.24 -0.70
CA LYS A 107 14.90 -14.84 -2.03
C LYS A 107 15.47 -13.87 -3.08
N GLU A 108 14.98 -12.63 -3.06
CA GLU A 108 15.23 -11.67 -4.13
C GLU A 108 16.46 -10.81 -3.90
N GLN A 109 16.90 -10.65 -2.64
CA GLN A 109 18.00 -9.79 -2.25
C GLN A 109 17.86 -8.37 -2.85
N PRO A 110 16.72 -7.67 -2.66
CA PRO A 110 16.56 -6.31 -3.16
C PRO A 110 17.44 -5.34 -2.37
N ASP A 111 17.91 -4.29 -3.05
CA ASP A 111 18.62 -3.17 -2.43
C ASP A 111 17.63 -2.18 -1.78
N LEU A 112 16.36 -2.21 -2.19
CA LEU A 112 15.32 -1.33 -1.69
C LEU A 112 13.96 -2.03 -1.73
N VAL A 113 13.20 -1.94 -0.65
CA VAL A 113 11.79 -2.34 -0.63
C VAL A 113 10.93 -1.09 -0.51
N ILE A 114 9.97 -0.91 -1.42
CA ILE A 114 9.02 0.20 -1.39
C ILE A 114 7.60 -0.34 -1.16
N LEU A 115 6.88 0.23 -0.21
CA LEU A 115 5.49 -0.08 0.08
C LEU A 115 4.66 1.22 0.09
N GLY A 116 3.35 1.14 -0.07
CA GLY A 116 2.48 2.23 0.36
C GLY A 116 2.55 2.46 1.88
N LYS A 117 2.29 3.68 2.36
CA LYS A 117 2.24 3.93 3.81
C LYS A 117 1.20 3.06 4.53
N GLN A 118 0.04 2.90 3.92
CA GLN A 118 -1.07 2.12 4.45
C GLN A 118 -1.89 1.51 3.32
N ALA A 119 -2.67 0.49 3.65
CA ALA A 119 -3.72 0.01 2.77
C ALA A 119 -5.06 0.60 3.22
N ILE A 120 -5.86 1.06 2.27
CA ILE A 120 -7.13 1.78 2.57
C ILE A 120 -8.26 0.89 3.11
N ASP A 121 -8.04 -0.42 3.20
CA ASP A 121 -9.01 -1.40 3.68
C ASP A 121 -8.81 -1.75 5.16
N ASP A 122 -7.56 -1.84 5.62
CA ASP A 122 -7.20 -2.08 7.02
C ASP A 122 -6.76 -0.81 7.78
N ASP A 123 -6.37 0.25 7.06
CA ASP A 123 -5.81 1.51 7.58
C ASP A 123 -4.72 1.30 8.65
N ALA A 124 -3.97 0.19 8.56
CA ALA A 124 -3.12 -0.24 9.65
C ALA A 124 -1.82 0.55 9.76
N ASN A 125 -1.27 1.01 8.63
CA ASN A 125 0.02 1.69 8.53
C ASN A 125 1.14 0.98 9.33
N GLN A 126 1.33 -0.33 9.11
CA GLN A 126 2.20 -1.18 9.93
C GLN A 126 3.20 -2.02 9.13
N THR A 127 2.78 -2.56 7.97
CA THR A 127 3.53 -3.60 7.25
C THR A 127 4.97 -3.20 6.91
N GLY A 128 5.18 -1.96 6.45
CA GLY A 128 6.53 -1.48 6.10
C GLY A 128 7.46 -1.40 7.30
N GLN A 129 6.98 -0.86 8.43
CA GLN A 129 7.76 -0.72 9.66
C GLN A 129 8.08 -2.08 10.29
N MET A 130 7.11 -3.00 10.26
CA MET A 130 7.31 -4.38 10.69
C MET A 130 8.36 -5.08 9.83
N LEU A 131 8.29 -4.93 8.50
CA LEU A 131 9.28 -5.52 7.59
C LEU A 131 10.68 -4.99 7.88
N ALA A 132 10.85 -3.67 8.03
CA ALA A 132 12.15 -3.07 8.33
C ALA A 132 12.76 -3.64 9.62
N THR A 133 11.94 -3.77 10.66
CA THR A 133 12.34 -4.34 11.95
C THR A 133 12.75 -5.81 11.80
N LEU A 134 11.93 -6.63 11.13
CA LEU A 134 12.19 -8.05 10.92
C LEU A 134 13.44 -8.29 10.05
N TRP A 135 13.67 -7.43 9.05
CA TRP A 135 14.84 -7.50 8.19
C TRP A 135 16.11 -6.93 8.84
N GLY A 136 15.98 -6.19 9.96
CA GLY A 136 17.10 -5.52 10.60
C GLY A 136 17.69 -4.40 9.76
N ARG A 137 16.85 -3.66 9.03
CA ARG A 137 17.26 -2.59 8.10
C ARG A 137 16.60 -1.25 8.44
N PRO A 138 17.22 -0.11 8.06
CA PRO A 138 16.63 1.19 8.29
C PRO A 138 15.34 1.37 7.50
N GLN A 139 14.51 2.29 7.99
CA GLN A 139 13.25 2.65 7.36
C GLN A 139 13.14 4.16 7.13
N ALA A 140 12.41 4.55 6.09
CA ALA A 140 11.97 5.92 5.87
C ALA A 140 10.48 5.92 5.48
N THR A 141 9.61 6.23 6.44
CA THR A 141 8.16 6.19 6.22
C THR A 141 7.60 7.53 5.73
N PHE A 142 6.43 7.52 5.10
CA PHE A 142 5.73 8.74 4.67
C PHE A 142 6.56 9.60 3.69
N ALA A 143 7.35 8.94 2.83
CA ALA A 143 8.20 9.61 1.88
C ALA A 143 7.38 10.45 0.89
N SER A 144 7.68 11.75 0.79
CA SER A 144 7.21 12.67 -0.25
C SER A 144 8.32 13.12 -1.21
N LYS A 145 9.58 12.75 -0.93
CA LYS A 145 10.68 12.82 -1.89
C LYS A 145 11.68 11.68 -1.62
N LEU A 146 12.20 11.06 -2.67
CA LEU A 146 13.22 10.02 -2.60
C LEU A 146 14.34 10.29 -3.61
N ASP A 147 15.56 10.44 -3.11
CA ASP A 147 16.79 10.52 -3.91
C ASP A 147 17.75 9.41 -3.46
N ILE A 148 18.44 8.79 -4.42
CA ILE A 148 19.37 7.68 -4.17
C ILE A 148 20.72 8.03 -4.77
N ALA A 149 21.76 7.99 -3.95
CA ALA A 149 23.15 8.22 -4.35
C ALA A 149 24.08 7.49 -3.37
N ASP A 150 25.25 7.07 -3.86
CA ASP A 150 26.36 6.59 -3.02
C ASP A 150 26.00 5.50 -1.98
N GLY A 151 25.09 4.59 -2.35
CA GLY A 151 24.66 3.50 -1.46
C GLY A 151 23.68 3.92 -0.36
N LYS A 152 23.11 5.12 -0.46
CA LYS A 152 22.18 5.70 0.52
C LYS A 152 20.91 6.21 -0.14
N ALA A 153 19.85 6.30 0.65
CA ALA A 153 18.62 6.99 0.28
C ALA A 153 18.45 8.24 1.14
N THR A 154 18.32 9.40 0.49
CA THR A 154 17.89 10.64 1.12
C THR A 154 16.39 10.78 0.92
N VAL A 155 15.64 10.80 2.02
CA VAL A 155 14.18 10.76 2.02
C VAL A 155 13.64 11.97 2.74
N THR A 156 12.78 12.74 2.06
CA THR A 156 11.96 13.77 2.73
C THR A 156 10.61 13.16 3.06
N ARG A 157 10.22 13.28 4.33
CA ARG A 157 9.05 12.65 4.94
C ARG A 157 8.04 13.71 5.35
N GLU A 158 6.78 13.38 5.21
CA GLU A 158 5.68 14.14 5.78
C GLU A 158 5.54 13.78 7.28
N VAL A 159 5.63 14.79 8.14
CA VAL A 159 5.41 14.69 9.59
C VAL A 159 4.38 15.75 10.01
N ASP A 160 3.82 15.61 11.21
CA ASP A 160 2.72 16.49 11.65
C ASP A 160 3.07 17.99 11.60
N ALA A 161 4.34 18.33 11.86
CA ALA A 161 4.84 19.70 11.88
C ALA A 161 5.37 20.21 10.53
N GLY A 162 5.33 19.40 9.46
CA GLY A 162 5.85 19.76 8.14
C GLY A 162 6.68 18.65 7.52
N LEU A 163 7.92 18.96 7.15
CA LEU A 163 8.81 18.04 6.45
C LEU A 163 10.05 17.71 7.29
N GLU A 164 10.46 16.44 7.25
CA GLU A 164 11.70 15.96 7.84
C GLU A 164 12.53 15.26 6.77
N THR A 165 13.79 15.64 6.60
CA THR A 165 14.72 14.94 5.69
C THR A 165 15.67 14.07 6.50
N LEU A 166 15.78 12.80 6.12
CA LEU A 166 16.71 11.85 6.71
C LEU A 166 17.46 11.07 5.64
N GLU A 167 18.63 10.58 6.02
CA GLU A 167 19.48 9.73 5.19
C GLU A 167 19.51 8.32 5.81
N VAL A 168 19.33 7.30 4.99
CA VAL A 168 19.41 5.89 5.41
C VAL A 168 20.34 5.11 4.51
N ASP A 169 21.09 4.20 5.12
CA ASP A 169 21.94 3.26 4.38
C ASP A 169 21.09 2.23 3.63
N LEU A 170 21.47 1.89 2.41
CA LEU A 170 20.87 0.77 1.68
C LEU A 170 21.55 -0.57 2.09
N PRO A 171 20.80 -1.68 2.16
CA PRO A 171 19.40 -1.80 1.80
C PRO A 171 18.43 -1.28 2.88
N ALA A 172 17.30 -0.73 2.43
CA ALA A 172 16.31 -0.06 3.30
C ALA A 172 14.87 -0.38 2.91
N VAL A 173 13.93 -0.01 3.80
CA VAL A 173 12.49 -0.03 3.55
C VAL A 173 11.94 1.40 3.48
N VAL A 174 11.25 1.74 2.40
CA VAL A 174 10.61 3.05 2.23
C VAL A 174 9.10 2.87 2.15
N THR A 175 8.32 3.69 2.86
CA THR A 175 6.88 3.76 2.66
C THR A 175 6.46 5.10 2.08
N THR A 176 5.58 5.09 1.09
CA THR A 176 5.26 6.28 0.28
C THR A 176 4.03 7.02 0.79
N ASP A 177 4.12 8.36 0.81
CA ASP A 177 2.96 9.24 0.94
C ASP A 177 2.39 9.59 -0.45
N LEU A 178 1.12 10.01 -0.50
CA LEU A 178 0.47 10.43 -1.75
C LEU A 178 1.19 11.60 -2.45
N ARG A 179 1.94 12.41 -1.70
CA ARG A 179 2.68 13.58 -2.23
C ARG A 179 3.95 13.21 -3.01
N LEU A 180 4.40 11.96 -2.96
CA LEU A 180 5.68 11.56 -3.57
C LEU A 180 5.70 11.73 -5.08
N ASN A 181 4.64 11.31 -5.76
CA ASN A 181 4.54 11.36 -7.21
C ASN A 181 3.08 11.23 -7.68
N GLU A 182 2.90 11.30 -8.99
CA GLU A 182 1.65 10.97 -9.67
C GLU A 182 1.88 9.70 -10.50
N PRO A 183 1.15 8.59 -10.26
CA PRO A 183 1.33 7.34 -10.98
C PRO A 183 1.01 7.50 -12.47
N ARG A 184 1.85 6.91 -13.33
CA ARG A 184 1.65 6.99 -14.78
C ARG A 184 0.39 6.26 -15.23
N PHE A 185 -0.23 6.78 -16.28
CA PHE A 185 -1.34 6.10 -16.96
C PHE A 185 -0.83 4.89 -17.78
N ILE A 186 -1.55 3.77 -17.68
CA ILE A 186 -1.23 2.54 -18.41
C ILE A 186 -1.82 2.61 -19.83
N LYS A 187 -0.97 2.53 -20.85
CA LYS A 187 -1.42 2.53 -22.25
C LYS A 187 -1.85 1.12 -22.68
N LEU A 188 -2.82 1.01 -23.59
CA LEU A 188 -3.30 -0.27 -24.13
C LEU A 188 -2.18 -1.20 -24.64
N PRO A 189 -1.14 -0.73 -25.36
CA PRO A 189 -0.04 -1.60 -25.77
C PRO A 189 0.73 -2.23 -24.60
N ASP A 190 0.84 -1.52 -23.47
CA ASP A 190 1.59 -1.99 -22.32
C ASP A 190 0.81 -3.02 -21.50
N ILE A 191 -0.54 -2.93 -21.50
CA ILE A 191 -1.43 -3.99 -20.99
C ILE A 191 -1.21 -5.29 -21.77
N MET A 192 -1.06 -5.19 -23.10
CA MET A 192 -0.81 -6.37 -23.93
C MET A 192 0.56 -6.97 -23.67
N LYS A 193 1.61 -6.15 -23.57
CA LYS A 193 2.97 -6.62 -23.22
C LYS A 193 3.02 -7.23 -21.82
N ALA A 194 2.23 -6.72 -20.88
CA ALA A 194 2.19 -7.22 -19.50
C ALA A 194 1.78 -8.69 -19.40
N LYS A 195 0.99 -9.21 -20.35
CA LYS A 195 0.61 -10.63 -20.40
C LYS A 195 1.80 -11.56 -20.64
N ALA A 196 2.82 -11.09 -21.36
CA ALA A 196 4.03 -11.85 -21.65
C ALA A 196 5.11 -11.70 -20.57
N LYS A 197 4.99 -10.71 -19.67
CA LYS A 197 5.98 -10.51 -18.61
C LYS A 197 5.96 -11.68 -17.60
N PRO A 198 7.12 -12.05 -17.04
CA PRO A 198 7.20 -13.12 -16.05
C PRO A 198 6.36 -12.82 -14.83
N LEU A 199 5.61 -13.83 -14.39
CA LEU A 199 4.84 -13.82 -13.15
C LEU A 199 5.08 -15.15 -12.47
N GLU A 200 5.79 -15.11 -11.35
CA GLU A 200 6.03 -16.28 -10.52
C GLU A 200 4.89 -16.43 -9.52
N THR A 201 4.43 -17.66 -9.32
CA THR A 201 3.39 -17.99 -8.34
C THR A 201 4.00 -18.88 -7.26
N LEU A 202 3.84 -18.48 -6.00
CA LEU A 202 4.29 -19.19 -4.81
C LEU A 202 3.07 -19.43 -3.91
N GLN A 203 2.96 -20.60 -3.27
CA GLN A 203 1.95 -20.77 -2.21
C GLN A 203 2.48 -20.19 -0.91
N LEU A 204 1.64 -19.50 -0.14
CA LEU A 204 2.05 -18.98 1.18
C LEU A 204 2.58 -20.10 2.09
N ALA A 205 1.98 -21.29 2.02
CA ALA A 205 2.37 -22.47 2.78
C ALA A 205 3.81 -22.93 2.49
N ASP A 206 4.31 -22.70 1.28
CA ASP A 206 5.65 -23.14 0.86
C ASP A 206 6.76 -22.19 1.36
N LEU A 207 6.39 -21.00 1.85
CA LEU A 207 7.35 -20.00 2.34
C LEU A 207 7.76 -20.21 3.80
N GLY A 208 7.16 -21.19 4.49
CA GLY A 208 7.45 -21.45 5.90
C GLY A 208 7.12 -20.26 6.81
N VAL A 209 6.15 -19.43 6.40
CA VAL A 209 5.70 -18.27 7.19
C VAL A 209 4.70 -18.75 8.22
N GLU A 210 5.05 -18.61 9.49
CA GLU A 210 4.08 -18.78 10.57
C GLU A 210 3.06 -17.64 10.53
N ALA A 211 1.80 -17.98 10.22
CA ALA A 211 0.68 -17.06 10.30
C ALA A 211 0.59 -16.52 11.74
N ALA A 212 0.74 -15.21 11.90
CA ALA A 212 0.71 -14.55 13.19
C ALA A 212 -0.63 -13.85 13.42
N ASP A 213 -1.72 -14.49 13.00
CA ASP A 213 -3.08 -13.97 13.11
C ASP A 213 -3.62 -14.15 14.54
N THR A 214 -2.90 -13.54 15.48
CA THR A 214 -3.20 -13.56 16.91
C THR A 214 -4.45 -12.74 17.24
N PHE A 215 -4.82 -11.81 16.36
CA PHE A 215 -6.05 -11.04 16.47
C PHE A 215 -7.18 -11.72 15.69
N LYS A 216 -8.33 -11.84 16.33
CA LYS A 216 -9.57 -12.28 15.70
C LYS A 216 -10.57 -11.13 15.72
N THR A 217 -10.96 -10.63 14.54
CA THR A 217 -12.05 -9.67 14.47
C THR A 217 -13.35 -10.34 14.89
N THR A 218 -14.00 -9.78 15.90
CA THR A 218 -15.22 -10.35 16.49
C THR A 218 -16.49 -9.87 15.79
N GLN A 219 -16.50 -8.61 15.35
CA GLN A 219 -17.67 -7.99 14.74
C GLN A 219 -17.29 -6.77 13.90
N TYR A 220 -18.01 -6.57 12.81
CA TYR A 220 -18.04 -5.34 12.02
C TYR A 220 -19.39 -4.65 12.23
N ALA A 221 -19.36 -3.33 12.43
CA ALA A 221 -20.56 -2.52 12.57
C ALA A 221 -20.41 -1.24 11.73
N ALA A 222 -21.49 -0.82 11.09
CA ALA A 222 -21.50 0.47 10.41
C ALA A 222 -21.38 1.60 11.46
N PRO A 223 -20.64 2.68 11.18
CA PRO A 223 -20.57 3.82 12.08
C PRO A 223 -21.96 4.43 12.29
N SER A 224 -22.15 5.09 13.43
CA SER A 224 -23.40 5.77 13.76
C SER A 224 -23.79 6.75 12.64
N LYS A 225 -25.03 6.66 12.16
CA LYS A 225 -25.55 7.63 11.19
C LYS A 225 -25.56 9.02 11.81
N ARG A 226 -24.88 9.98 11.18
CA ARG A 226 -24.91 11.39 11.58
C ARG A 226 -26.36 11.89 11.55
N SER A 227 -26.77 12.63 12.59
CA SER A 227 -28.07 13.31 12.59
C SER A 227 -28.13 14.37 11.49
N LYS A 228 -29.34 14.66 11.00
CA LYS A 228 -29.51 15.74 10.00
C LYS A 228 -29.04 17.07 10.59
N GLY A 229 -28.31 17.83 9.77
CA GLY A 229 -27.91 19.20 10.10
C GLY A 229 -29.09 20.17 10.07
N VAL A 230 -28.84 21.40 10.53
CA VAL A 230 -29.77 22.52 10.44
C VAL A 230 -29.20 23.54 9.46
N MET A 231 -30.01 23.99 8.51
CA MET A 231 -29.66 25.09 7.60
C MET A 231 -30.07 26.40 8.27
N VAL A 232 -29.13 27.34 8.35
CA VAL A 232 -29.35 28.71 8.87
C VAL A 232 -29.41 29.69 7.71
N LYS A 233 -30.13 30.80 7.86
CA LYS A 233 -30.36 31.80 6.79
C LYS A 233 -29.12 32.66 6.50
N ASP A 234 -28.28 32.90 7.50
CA ASP A 234 -27.15 33.82 7.39
C ASP A 234 -26.03 33.49 8.39
N ALA A 235 -24.90 34.19 8.26
CA ALA A 235 -23.74 34.00 9.13
C ALA A 235 -24.00 34.41 10.59
N ALA A 236 -24.89 35.38 10.84
CA ALA A 236 -25.20 35.82 12.19
C ALA A 236 -25.94 34.73 12.97
N GLU A 237 -26.91 34.07 12.32
CA GLU A 237 -27.62 32.93 12.88
C GLU A 237 -26.71 31.72 13.06
N LEU A 238 -25.73 31.50 12.16
CA LEU A 238 -24.72 30.46 12.35
C LEU A 238 -23.91 30.70 13.64
N VAL A 239 -23.38 31.91 13.84
CA VAL A 239 -22.61 32.24 15.04
C VAL A 239 -23.47 32.13 16.29
N ALA A 240 -24.72 32.59 16.26
CA ALA A 240 -25.66 32.44 17.38
C ALA A 240 -25.91 30.96 17.72
N ALA A 241 -26.14 30.12 16.71
CA ALA A 241 -26.37 28.69 16.89
C ALA A 241 -25.13 27.96 17.43
N LEU A 242 -23.93 28.36 17.01
CA LEU A 242 -22.68 27.79 17.52
C LEU A 242 -22.40 28.21 18.97
N LYS A 243 -22.62 29.48 19.32
CA LYS A 243 -22.53 29.97 20.71
C LYS A 243 -23.51 29.27 21.63
N GLN A 244 -24.77 29.09 21.19
CA GLN A 244 -25.79 28.36 21.94
C GLN A 244 -25.36 26.91 22.22
N LYS A 245 -24.55 26.32 21.33
CA LYS A 245 -23.99 24.97 21.47
C LYS A 245 -22.64 24.92 22.20
N GLY A 246 -22.08 26.06 22.60
CA GLY A 246 -20.76 26.13 23.26
C GLY A 246 -19.59 25.71 22.36
N LEU A 247 -19.74 25.84 21.04
CA LEU A 247 -18.70 25.51 20.06
C LEU A 247 -17.88 26.74 19.63
N LEU A 248 -18.25 27.92 20.12
CA LEU A 248 -17.62 29.23 19.98
C LEU A 248 -17.70 29.99 21.30
#